data_AF-A0A4R4S333-F1
#
_entry.id   AF-A0A4R4S333-F1
#
_cell.length_a   1.000
_cell.length_b   1.000
_cell.length_c   1.000
_cell.angle_alpha   90.00
_cell.angle_beta   90.00
_cell.angle_gamma   90.00
#
_symmetry.space_group_name_H-M   'P 1'
#
loop_
_entity.id
_entity.type
_entity.pdbx_description
1 polymer ?
#
loop_
_entity_poly.entity_id
_entity_poly.type
_entity_poly.pdbx_seq_one_letter_code
_entity_poly.pdbx_strand_id
1 'polypeptide(L)' 'SLGLFQQRPSSGWGTPEQITNPEYATTAFLKGLRQVDGWQNMPLTDAAQTVQVSAYPDAYAQWEQQAADLVAQHWNN' A
#
# COMPACT_ATOMS: atom_id res chain seq x y z
N SER A 1 9.54 9.84 -6.57
CA SER A 1 8.97 8.69 -5.85
C SER A 1 10.07 8.12 -4.99
N LEU A 2 9.83 7.86 -3.70
CA LEU A 2 10.85 7.34 -2.78
C LEU A 2 10.28 6.16 -1.98
N GLY A 3 11.15 5.24 -1.59
CA GLY A 3 10.83 4.15 -0.67
C GLY A 3 9.90 3.07 -1.26
N LEU A 4 9.51 2.13 -0.40
CA LEU A 4 8.80 0.89 -0.74
C LEU A 4 7.46 1.11 -1.47
N PHE A 5 6.72 2.15 -1.07
CA PHE A 5 5.36 2.40 -1.56
C PHE A 5 5.29 3.44 -2.67
N GLN A 6 6.43 3.90 -3.17
CA GLN A 6 6.49 4.94 -4.19
C GLN A 6 5.75 6.25 -3.80
N GLN A 7 5.69 6.51 -2.49
CA GLN A 7 5.04 7.69 -1.91
C GLN A 7 5.81 8.97 -2.28
N ARG A 8 5.12 10.11 -2.24
CA ARG A 8 5.69 11.43 -2.58
C ARG A 8 5.38 12.46 -1.51
N PRO A 9 6.38 13.22 -1.02
CA PRO A 9 6.13 14.31 -0.06
C PRO A 9 5.18 15.37 -0.62
N SER A 10 5.30 15.67 -1.92
CA SER A 10 4.43 16.60 -2.64
C SER A 10 2.95 16.21 -2.61
N SER A 11 2.64 14.95 -2.35
CA SER A 11 1.28 14.41 -2.29
C SER A 11 0.81 14.20 -0.84
N GLY A 12 1.52 14.76 0.15
CA GLY A 12 1.11 14.75 1.56
C GLY A 12 1.48 13.50 2.35
N TRP A 13 2.27 12.57 1.77
CA TRP A 13 2.60 11.30 2.43
C TRP A 13 3.60 11.42 3.60
N GLY A 14 4.31 12.55 3.72
CA GLY A 14 5.35 12.77 4.74
C GLY A 14 6.64 13.34 4.16
N THR A 15 7.66 13.54 4.98
CA THR A 15 8.99 13.99 4.53
C THR A 15 9.72 12.88 3.77
N PRO A 16 10.76 13.19 2.97
CA PRO A 16 11.61 12.19 2.32
C PRO A 16 12.11 11.09 3.27
N GLU A 17 12.56 11.46 4.46
CA GLU A 17 13.08 10.54 5.48
C GLU A 17 11.99 9.60 5.99
N GLN A 18 10.79 10.14 6.21
CA GLN A 18 9.62 9.38 6.64
C GLN A 18 9.20 8.34 5.59
N ILE A 19 9.08 8.73 4.32
CA ILE A 19 8.59 7.82 3.27
C ILE A 19 9.63 6.77 2.84
N THR A 20 10.91 6.95 3.18
CA THR A 20 11.94 5.90 3.04
C THR A 20 12.01 4.96 4.24
N ASN A 21 11.41 5.30 5.38
CA ASN A 21 11.29 4.40 6.52
C ASN A 21 10.13 3.42 6.27
N PRO A 22 10.41 2.10 6.18
CA PRO A 22 9.38 1.11 5.88
C PRO A 22 8.26 1.05 6.93
N GLU A 23 8.56 1.27 8.21
CA GLU A 23 7.55 1.26 9.28
C GLU A 23 6.57 2.44 9.13
N TYR A 24 7.11 3.65 8.90
CA TYR A 24 6.29 4.83 8.67
C TYR A 24 5.47 4.68 7.39
N ALA A 25 6.10 4.30 6.27
CA ALA A 25 5.45 4.22 4.98
C ALA A 25 4.31 3.18 4.98
N THR A 26 4.53 2.02 5.61
CA THR A 26 3.49 0.98 5.82
C THR A 26 2.36 1.50 6.70
N THR A 27 2.70 2.15 7.83
CA THR A 27 1.70 2.70 8.75
C THR A 27 0.83 3.77 8.09
N ALA A 28 1.42 4.64 7.28
CA ALA A 28 0.71 5.67 6.54
C ALA A 28 -0.27 5.04 5.53
N PHE A 29 0.18 4.04 4.76
CA PHE A 29 -0.68 3.30 3.82
C PHE A 29 -1.86 2.63 4.54
N LEU A 30 -1.61 1.89 5.62
CA LEU A 30 -2.66 1.20 6.39
C LEU A 30 -3.63 2.17 7.08
N LYS A 31 -3.18 3.37 7.45
CA LYS A 31 -4.06 4.44 7.93
C LYS A 31 -4.98 4.93 6.81
N GLY A 32 -4.45 5.15 5.60
CA GLY A 32 -5.26 5.51 4.43
C GLY A 32 -6.28 4.43 4.08
N LEU A 33 -5.85 3.15 4.05
CA LEU A 33 -6.73 2.02 3.75
C LEU A 33 -7.91 1.92 4.71
N ARG A 34 -7.68 2.11 6.01
CA ARG A 34 -8.76 2.09 7.02
C ARG A 34 -9.81 3.20 6.85
N GLN A 35 -9.50 4.24 6.08
CA GLN A 35 -10.43 5.33 5.77
C GLN A 35 -11.25 5.07 4.49
N VAL A 36 -10.96 4.00 3.75
CA VAL A 36 -11.70 3.61 2.54
C VAL A 36 -12.90 2.75 2.95
N ASP A 37 -14.11 3.28 2.85
CA ASP A 37 -15.31 2.53 3.21
C ASP A 37 -15.46 1.26 2.36
N GLY A 38 -15.67 0.11 3.03
CA GLY A 38 -15.87 -1.18 2.37
C GLY A 38 -14.63 -1.81 1.74
N TRP A 39 -13.43 -1.31 2.04
CA TRP A 39 -12.17 -1.81 1.47
C TRP A 39 -11.97 -3.33 1.61
N GLN A 40 -12.54 -3.95 2.65
CA GLN A 40 -12.43 -5.39 2.90
C GLN A 40 -13.11 -6.25 1.83
N ASN A 41 -14.10 -5.69 1.13
CA ASN A 41 -14.86 -6.38 0.09
C ASN A 41 -14.41 -5.98 -1.33
N MET A 42 -13.44 -5.08 -1.44
CA MET A 42 -12.88 -4.66 -2.74
C MET A 42 -11.83 -5.68 -3.21
N PRO A 43 -11.63 -5.81 -4.53
CA PRO A 43 -10.39 -6.37 -5.05
C PRO A 43 -9.18 -5.67 -4.41
N LEU A 44 -8.12 -6.43 -4.10
CA LEU A 44 -6.95 -5.90 -3.40
C LEU A 44 -6.34 -4.70 -4.14
N THR A 45 -6.29 -4.78 -5.46
CA THR A 45 -5.79 -3.73 -6.35
C THR A 45 -6.63 -2.47 -6.27
N ASP A 46 -7.95 -2.59 -6.21
CA ASP A 46 -8.89 -1.47 -6.15
C ASP A 46 -8.79 -0.75 -4.81
N ALA A 47 -8.70 -1.51 -3.71
CA ALA A 47 -8.48 -0.96 -2.38
C ALA A 47 -7.14 -0.21 -2.30
N ALA A 48 -6.06 -0.83 -2.78
CA ALA A 48 -4.73 -0.21 -2.79
C ALA A 48 -4.66 1.02 -3.70
N GLN A 49 -5.30 0.97 -4.87
CA GLN A 49 -5.38 2.07 -5.81
C GLN A 49 -6.20 3.23 -5.24
N THR A 50 -7.27 2.97 -4.49
CA THR A 50 -8.07 4.01 -3.83
C THR A 50 -7.23 4.79 -2.82
N VAL A 51 -6.29 4.11 -2.15
CA VAL A 51 -5.35 4.74 -1.19
C VAL A 51 -4.22 5.48 -1.89
N GLN A 52 -3.59 4.86 -2.91
CA GLN A 52 -2.39 5.38 -3.57
C GLN A 52 -2.71 6.45 -4.63
N VAL A 53 -3.86 6.34 -5.28
CA VAL A 53 -4.30 7.16 -6.42
C VAL A 53 -3.20 7.26 -7.49
N SER A 54 -2.69 6.11 -7.92
CA SER A 54 -1.62 6.03 -8.91
C SER A 54 -2.15 6.19 -10.34
N ALA A 55 -1.29 6.42 -11.33
CA ALA A 55 -1.67 6.42 -12.74
C ALA A 55 -1.91 5.01 -13.33
N TYR A 56 -1.66 3.95 -12.55
CA TYR A 56 -1.64 2.56 -13.02
C TYR A 56 -2.41 1.64 -12.05
N PRO A 57 -3.74 1.58 -12.15
CA PRO A 57 -4.59 0.87 -11.19
C PRO A 57 -4.23 -0.63 -11.06
N ASP A 58 -3.85 -1.26 -12.17
CA ASP A 58 -3.61 -2.71 -12.23
C ASP A 58 -2.15 -3.10 -12.03
N ALA A 59 -1.22 -2.13 -11.87
CA ALA A 59 0.21 -2.43 -11.81
C ALA A 59 0.58 -3.37 -10.64
N TYR A 60 -0.25 -3.39 -9.60
CA TYR A 60 -0.09 -4.24 -8.43
C TYR A 60 -0.75 -5.62 -8.56
N ALA A 61 -1.65 -5.81 -9.53
CA ALA A 61 -2.40 -7.06 -9.71
C ALA A 61 -1.49 -8.27 -9.89
N GLN A 62 -0.40 -8.09 -10.65
CA GLN A 62 0.57 -9.16 -10.92
C GLN A 62 1.27 -9.70 -9.65
N TRP A 63 1.29 -8.92 -8.56
CA TRP A 63 1.98 -9.27 -7.32
C TRP A 63 1.04 -9.83 -6.25
N GLU A 64 -0.28 -9.80 -6.48
CA GLU A 64 -1.29 -10.18 -5.48
C GLU A 64 -1.10 -11.62 -4.97
N GLN A 65 -0.98 -12.58 -5.88
CA GLN A 65 -0.81 -13.99 -5.49
C GLN A 65 0.47 -14.20 -4.68
N GLN A 66 1.59 -13.61 -5.12
CA GLN A 66 2.87 -13.73 -4.42
C GLN A 66 2.79 -13.14 -3.00
N ALA A 67 2.13 -11.99 -2.84
CA ALA A 67 1.93 -11.37 -1.54
C ALA A 67 1.04 -12.24 -0.63
N ALA A 68 -0.03 -12.82 -1.16
CA ALA A 68 -0.90 -13.74 -0.42
C ALA A 68 -0.14 -14.99 0.05
N ASP A 69 0.70 -15.57 -0.81
CA ASP A 69 1.53 -16.73 -0.47
C ASP A 69 2.52 -16.41 0.66
N LEU A 70 3.16 -15.23 0.62
CA LEU A 70 4.08 -14.79 1.67
C LEU A 70 3.37 -14.60 3.01
N VAL A 71 2.19 -13.98 3.01
CA VAL A 71 1.38 -13.85 4.23
C VAL A 71 1.01 -15.22 4.77
N ALA A 72 0.51 -16.12 3.93
CA ALA A 72 0.15 -17.48 4.35
C ALA A 72 1.34 -18.24 4.95
N GLN A 73 2.55 -18.06 4.43
CA GLN A 73 3.77 -18.71 4.92
C GLN A 73 4.26 -18.15 6.26
N HIS A 74 4.01 -16.86 6.55
CA HIS A 74 4.63 -16.17 7.69
C HIS A 74 3.64 -15.74 8.79
N TRP A 75 2.33 -15.76 8.55
CA TRP A 75 1.32 -15.26 9.49
C TRP A 75 1.09 -16.15 10.72
N ASN A 76 1.44 -17.44 10.64
CA ASN A 76 1.21 -18.43 11.70
C ASN A 76 2.50 -18.96 12.35
N ASN A 77 3.64 -18.30 12.16
CA ASN A 77 4.90 -18.58 12.87
C ASN A 77 5.15 -17.56 13.97
#